data_AF-A0A1G0CMI2-F1
#
_entry.id   AF-A0A1G0CMI2-F1
#
_cell.length_a   1.000
_cell.length_b   1.000
_cell.length_c   1.000
_cell.angle_alpha   90.00
_cell.angle_beta   90.00
_cell.angle_gamma   90.00
#
_symmetry.space_group_name_H-M   'P 1'
#
loop_
_entity.id
_entity.type
_entity.pdbx_description
1 polymer ?
#
loop_
_entity_poly.entity_id
_entity_poly.type
_entity_poly.pdbx_seq_one_letter_code
_entity_poly.pdbx_strand_id
1 'polypeptide(L)'
;MKENIYSTLIYQLEETEKLGYNFESSWISYVLLEDRLLSILRSTGGEHLPNGNEIRMMGPKIGHIKTRMSTNEILRGHLEVANLIPRIEVWKDKRNVLMHSMADGSMSIQQIESDIAILAKDGTTLVRDFASAARRIKKHKK
;
A
#
# COMPACT_ATOMS: atom_id res chain seq x y z
N MET A 1 -6.26 -0.73 13.10
CA MET A 1 -6.42 0.71 13.35
C MET A 1 -7.81 0.94 13.94
N LYS A 2 -7.99 1.72 15.02
CA LYS A 2 -9.34 2.12 15.46
C LYS A 2 -9.98 2.89 14.29
N GLU A 3 -11.22 2.59 13.91
CA GLU A 3 -11.86 3.07 12.67
C GLU A 3 -11.70 4.59 12.45
N ASN A 4 -11.73 5.36 13.55
CA ASN A 4 -11.49 6.81 13.57
C ASN A 4 -10.17 7.23 12.87
N ILE A 5 -9.04 6.58 13.20
CA ILE A 5 -7.73 6.95 12.65
C ILE A 5 -7.67 6.67 11.14
N TYR A 6 -8.29 5.56 10.68
CA TYR A 6 -8.27 5.21 9.25
C TYR A 6 -9.07 6.23 8.43
N SER A 7 -10.27 6.60 8.87
CA SER A 7 -11.08 7.62 8.20
C SER A 7 -10.38 8.98 8.19
N THR A 8 -9.70 9.34 9.28
CA THR A 8 -8.91 10.58 9.35
C THR A 8 -7.79 10.58 8.32
N LEU A 9 -7.02 9.49 8.21
CA LEU A 9 -5.92 9.40 7.23
C LEU A 9 -6.43 9.42 5.78
N ILE A 10 -7.59 8.82 5.49
CA ILE A 10 -8.20 8.92 4.16
C ILE A 10 -8.58 10.37 3.85
N TYR A 11 -9.23 11.06 4.79
CA TYR A 11 -9.56 12.48 4.62
C TYR A 11 -8.30 13.33 4.42
N GLN A 12 -7.26 13.13 5.22
CA GLN A 12 -5.99 13.84 5.10
C GLN A 12 -5.30 13.57 3.77
N LEU A 13 -5.34 12.32 3.26
CA LEU A 13 -4.83 11.99 1.94
C LEU A 13 -5.53 12.79 0.85
N GLU A 14 -6.86 12.89 0.89
CA GLU A 14 -7.65 13.63 -0.09
C GLU A 14 -7.36 15.13 -0.04
N GLU A 15 -7.22 15.71 1.15
CA GLU A 15 -6.90 17.14 1.29
C GLU A 15 -5.47 17.47 0.85
N THR A 16 -4.50 16.63 1.22
CA THR A 16 -3.09 16.81 0.80
C THR A 16 -2.92 16.67 -0.71
N GLU A 17 -3.65 15.73 -1.34
CA GLU A 17 -3.68 15.56 -2.79
C GLU A 17 -4.23 16.82 -3.48
N LYS A 18 -5.35 17.38 -3.00
CA LYS A 18 -5.95 18.62 -3.54
C LYS A 18 -5.03 19.82 -3.42
N LEU A 19 -4.29 19.92 -2.32
CA LEU A 19 -3.39 21.04 -2.03
C LEU A 19 -2.00 20.88 -2.69
N GLY A 20 -1.73 19.75 -3.34
CA GLY A 20 -0.44 19.48 -4.00
C GLY A 20 0.69 19.14 -3.03
N TYR A 21 0.38 18.73 -1.80
CA TYR A 21 1.37 18.30 -0.80
C TYR A 21 1.85 16.87 -1.08
N ASN A 22 2.55 16.68 -2.20
CA ASN A 22 2.91 15.38 -2.76
C ASN A 22 3.71 14.48 -1.79
N PHE A 23 4.65 15.05 -1.02
CA PHE A 23 5.39 14.30 -0.01
C PHE A 23 4.47 13.73 1.07
N GLU A 24 3.57 14.55 1.59
CA GLU A 24 2.61 14.16 2.62
C GLU A 24 1.62 13.13 2.07
N SER A 25 1.09 13.33 0.86
CA SER A 25 0.20 12.38 0.20
C SER A 25 0.87 11.02 -0.03
N SER A 26 2.13 11.00 -0.44
CA SER A 26 2.94 9.78 -0.58
C SER A 26 3.14 9.08 0.77
N TRP A 27 3.44 9.84 1.82
CA TRP A 27 3.62 9.32 3.17
C TRP A 27 2.33 8.70 3.74
N ILE A 28 1.21 9.41 3.63
CA ILE A 28 -0.10 8.91 4.08
C ILE A 28 -0.49 7.67 3.27
N SER A 29 -0.24 7.68 1.95
CA SER A 29 -0.48 6.51 1.09
C SER A 29 0.28 5.28 1.56
N TYR A 30 1.55 5.41 1.95
CA TYR A 30 2.33 4.32 2.52
C TYR A 30 1.65 3.71 3.76
N VAL A 31 1.23 4.55 4.71
CA VAL A 31 0.60 4.11 5.96
C VAL A 31 -0.71 3.36 5.68
N LEU A 32 -1.54 3.91 4.80
CA LEU A 32 -2.82 3.30 4.44
C LEU A 32 -2.63 1.98 3.69
N LEU A 33 -1.69 1.90 2.77
CA LEU A 33 -1.35 0.65 2.07
C LEU A 33 -0.85 -0.42 3.03
N GLU A 34 0.02 -0.08 3.99
CA GLU A 34 0.46 -1.01 5.04
C GLU A 34 -0.72 -1.57 5.84
N ASP A 35 -1.64 -0.71 6.28
CA ASP A 35 -2.84 -1.14 7.00
C ASP A 35 -3.76 -2.02 6.14
N ARG A 36 -3.90 -1.73 4.84
CA ARG A 36 -4.70 -2.56 3.92
C ARG A 36 -4.05 -3.93 3.67
N LEU A 37 -2.73 -4.00 3.53
CA LEU A 37 -2.01 -5.28 3.43
C LEU A 37 -2.20 -6.13 4.70
N LEU A 38 -2.10 -5.52 5.89
CA LEU A 38 -2.39 -6.21 7.15
C LEU A 38 -3.84 -6.69 7.22
N SER A 39 -4.78 -5.86 6.79
CA SER A 39 -6.20 -6.25 6.74
C SER A 39 -6.43 -7.49 5.87
N ILE A 40 -5.77 -7.56 4.71
CA ILE A 40 -5.81 -8.72 3.81
C ILE A 40 -5.15 -9.94 4.49
N LEU A 41 -3.98 -9.78 5.10
CA LEU A 41 -3.29 -10.85 5.81
C LEU A 41 -4.15 -11.44 6.94
N ARG A 42 -4.74 -10.60 7.80
CA ARG A 42 -5.68 -11.00 8.87
C ARG A 42 -6.92 -11.73 8.35
N SER A 43 -7.28 -11.52 7.10
CA SER A 43 -8.46 -12.14 6.47
C SER A 43 -8.14 -13.44 5.75
N THR A 44 -6.85 -13.79 5.57
CA THR A 44 -6.41 -14.87 4.67
C THR A 44 -5.42 -15.84 5.29
N GLY A 45 -5.21 -15.81 6.61
CA GLY A 45 -4.28 -16.70 7.30
C GLY A 45 -3.47 -16.07 8.44
N GLY A 46 -3.75 -14.81 8.79
CA GLY A 46 -3.08 -14.10 9.88
C GLY A 46 -1.93 -13.22 9.41
N GLU A 47 -1.43 -12.38 10.31
CA GLU A 47 -0.35 -11.41 10.05
C GLU A 47 0.96 -11.75 10.76
N HIS A 48 1.06 -12.98 11.26
CA HIS A 48 2.22 -13.50 11.95
C HIS A 48 2.88 -14.62 11.14
N LEU A 49 4.19 -14.74 11.30
CA LEU A 49 5.02 -15.83 10.81
C LEU A 49 4.82 -17.09 11.69
N PRO A 50 5.28 -18.28 11.24
CA PRO A 50 5.19 -19.51 12.02
C PRO A 50 5.86 -19.45 13.39
N ASN A 51 6.87 -18.58 13.55
CA ASN A 51 7.57 -18.34 14.82
C ASN A 51 6.84 -17.33 15.74
N GLY A 52 5.62 -16.91 15.38
CA GLY A 52 4.82 -15.95 16.16
C GLY A 52 5.16 -14.49 15.93
N ASN A 53 6.20 -14.16 15.15
CA ASN A 53 6.58 -12.76 14.89
C ASN A 53 5.67 -12.11 13.84
N GLU A 54 5.36 -10.83 14.00
CA GLU A 54 4.58 -10.06 13.02
C GLU A 54 5.33 -9.87 11.69
N ILE A 55 4.57 -9.86 10.59
CA ILE A 55 5.09 -9.51 9.26
C ILE A 55 5.19 -7.98 9.15
N ARG A 56 6.35 -7.41 9.50
CA ARG A 56 6.50 -5.96 9.73
C ARG A 56 6.57 -5.08 8.48
N MET A 57 7.24 -5.51 7.42
CA MET A 57 7.58 -4.64 6.28
C MET A 57 6.64 -4.89 5.09
N MET A 58 6.32 -3.83 4.31
CA MET A 58 5.47 -3.91 3.12
C MET A 58 5.88 -5.04 2.15
N GLY A 59 7.17 -5.15 1.82
CA GLY A 59 7.69 -6.18 0.90
C GLY A 59 7.34 -7.61 1.33
N PRO A 60 7.74 -8.04 2.55
CA PRO A 60 7.30 -9.30 3.14
C PRO A 60 5.79 -9.50 3.15
N LYS A 61 4.98 -8.49 3.47
CA LYS A 61 3.52 -8.60 3.42
C LYS A 61 3.02 -8.94 2.01
N ILE A 62 3.55 -8.26 0.99
CA ILE A 62 3.24 -8.55 -0.43
C ILE A 62 3.63 -10.00 -0.77
N GLY A 63 4.84 -10.43 -0.37
CA GLY A 63 5.31 -11.80 -0.60
C GLY A 63 4.38 -12.85 0.00
N HIS A 64 3.96 -12.68 1.26
CA HIS A 64 3.02 -13.61 1.90
C HIS A 64 1.64 -13.62 1.23
N ILE A 65 1.15 -12.46 0.79
CA ILE A 65 -0.12 -12.38 0.04
C ILE A 65 0.02 -13.14 -1.29
N LYS A 66 1.12 -12.97 -2.03
CA LYS A 66 1.39 -13.72 -3.28
C LYS A 66 1.39 -15.23 -3.04
N THR A 67 2.07 -15.69 -1.98
CA THR A 67 2.05 -17.12 -1.62
C THR A 67 0.61 -17.61 -1.37
N ARG A 68 -0.22 -16.84 -0.66
CA ARG A 68 -1.61 -17.21 -0.39
C ARG A 68 -2.51 -17.18 -1.63
N MET A 69 -2.23 -16.31 -2.59
CA MET A 69 -2.98 -16.28 -3.86
C MET A 69 -2.84 -17.59 -4.64
N SER A 70 -1.78 -18.38 -4.43
CA SER A 70 -1.62 -19.68 -5.10
C SER A 70 -2.65 -20.73 -4.66
N THR A 71 -3.21 -20.60 -3.45
CA THR A 71 -4.16 -21.56 -2.88
C THR A 71 -5.51 -20.97 -2.50
N ASN A 72 -5.65 -19.64 -2.54
CA ASN A 72 -6.89 -18.93 -2.20
C ASN A 72 -7.45 -18.20 -3.43
N GLU A 73 -8.43 -18.81 -4.09
CA GLU A 73 -9.02 -18.28 -5.33
C GLU A 73 -9.77 -16.97 -5.13
N ILE A 74 -10.41 -16.77 -3.97
CA ILE A 74 -11.13 -15.53 -3.64
C ILE A 74 -10.14 -14.37 -3.51
N LEU A 75 -9.05 -14.59 -2.79
CA LEU A 75 -7.96 -13.62 -2.67
C LEU A 75 -7.37 -13.30 -4.04
N ARG A 76 -7.04 -14.35 -4.82
CA ARG A 76 -6.49 -14.23 -6.16
C ARG A 76 -7.40 -13.40 -7.07
N GLY A 77 -8.68 -13.77 -7.17
CA GLY A 77 -9.65 -13.09 -8.03
C GLY A 77 -9.85 -11.61 -7.68
N HIS A 78 -9.75 -11.23 -6.41
CA HIS A 78 -9.89 -9.82 -6.02
C HIS A 78 -8.63 -8.97 -6.21
N LEU A 79 -7.45 -9.58 -6.28
CA LEU A 79 -6.18 -8.86 -6.42
C LEU A 79 -5.63 -8.88 -7.86
N GLU A 80 -5.83 -9.96 -8.62
CA GLU A 80 -5.34 -10.09 -10.01
C GLU A 80 -6.15 -9.25 -10.99
N VAL A 81 -7.49 -9.21 -10.86
CA VAL A 81 -8.36 -8.48 -11.80
C VAL A 81 -7.99 -7.00 -11.89
N ALA A 82 -7.53 -6.40 -10.79
CA ALA A 82 -7.12 -5.00 -10.75
C ALA A 82 -5.58 -4.82 -10.80
N ASN A 83 -4.84 -5.90 -11.08
CA ASN A 83 -3.39 -5.94 -11.13
C ASN A 83 -2.72 -5.33 -9.89
N LEU A 84 -3.29 -5.55 -8.70
CA LEU A 84 -2.95 -4.77 -7.51
C LEU A 84 -1.57 -5.11 -6.96
N ILE A 85 -1.18 -6.38 -7.01
CA ILE A 85 0.11 -6.83 -6.48
C ILE A 85 1.29 -6.25 -7.31
N PRO A 86 1.33 -6.39 -8.64
CA PRO A 86 2.40 -5.77 -9.41
C PRO A 86 2.43 -4.25 -9.27
N ARG A 87 1.27 -3.59 -9.20
CA ARG A 87 1.22 -2.12 -9.04
C ARG A 87 1.78 -1.65 -7.70
N ILE A 88 1.49 -2.33 -6.58
CA ILE A 88 2.07 -1.95 -5.28
C ILE A 88 3.55 -2.30 -5.18
N GLU A 89 4.02 -3.36 -5.86
CA GLU A 89 5.45 -3.68 -5.97
C GLU A 89 6.19 -2.54 -6.67
N VAL A 90 5.72 -2.12 -7.84
CA VAL A 90 6.29 -0.99 -8.60
C VAL A 90 6.26 0.31 -7.79
N TRP A 91 5.13 0.61 -7.14
CA TRP A 91 5.01 1.83 -6.33
C TRP A 91 5.98 1.84 -5.15
N LYS A 92 6.09 0.71 -4.42
CA LYS A 92 7.05 0.53 -3.32
C LYS A 92 8.50 0.72 -3.80
N ASP A 93 8.83 0.14 -4.95
CA ASP A 93 10.18 0.23 -5.51
C ASP A 93 10.53 1.65 -5.93
N LYS A 94 9.63 2.34 -6.64
CA LYS A 94 9.78 3.77 -6.97
C LYS A 94 9.98 4.62 -5.70
N ARG A 95 9.22 4.36 -4.63
CA ARG A 95 9.33 5.10 -3.37
C ARG A 95 10.70 4.88 -2.72
N ASN A 96 11.19 3.65 -2.73
CA ASN A 96 12.50 3.33 -2.19
C ASN A 96 13.63 3.97 -3.01
N VAL A 97 13.54 3.90 -4.34
CA VAL A 97 14.51 4.56 -5.24
C VAL A 97 14.53 6.06 -4.99
N LEU A 98 13.38 6.72 -4.94
CA LEU A 98 13.31 8.15 -4.65
C LEU A 98 13.92 8.49 -3.29
N MET A 99 13.56 7.77 -2.23
CA MET A 99 14.08 8.01 -0.89
C MET A 99 15.59 7.82 -0.79
N HIS A 100 16.15 6.79 -1.43
CA HIS A 100 17.59 6.59 -1.48
C HIS A 100 18.30 7.68 -2.28
N SER A 101 17.75 8.04 -3.44
CA SER A 101 18.33 9.06 -4.33
C SER A 101 18.29 10.47 -3.73
N MET A 102 17.27 10.75 -2.90
CA MET A 102 17.22 11.98 -2.10
C MET A 102 18.28 11.98 -1.00
N ALA A 103 18.53 10.83 -0.37
CA ALA A 103 19.45 10.71 0.75
C ALA A 103 20.92 10.77 0.31
N ASP A 104 21.26 10.20 -0.85
CA ASP A 104 22.62 10.23 -1.41
C ASP A 104 22.90 11.46 -2.28
N GLY A 105 21.89 12.28 -2.55
CA GLY A 105 22.02 13.50 -3.35
C GLY A 105 22.22 13.26 -4.84
N SER A 106 21.86 12.08 -5.35
CA SER A 106 22.01 11.72 -6.77
C SER A 106 20.93 12.30 -7.69
N MET A 107 19.87 12.89 -7.14
CA MET A 107 18.79 13.53 -7.90
C MET A 107 18.72 15.04 -7.68
N SER A 108 18.40 15.77 -8.74
CA SER A 108 18.06 17.20 -8.65
C SER A 108 16.70 17.43 -8.00
N ILE A 109 16.48 18.63 -7.46
CA ILE A 109 15.18 19.02 -6.88
C ILE A 109 14.05 18.89 -7.90
N GLN A 110 14.27 19.26 -9.17
CA GLN A 110 13.25 19.17 -10.21
C GLN A 110 12.85 17.71 -10.49
N GLN A 111 13.80 16.78 -10.48
CA GLN A 111 13.51 15.36 -10.61
C GLN A 111 12.75 14.82 -9.40
N ILE A 112 13.16 15.23 -8.19
CA ILE A 112 12.47 14.86 -6.95
C ILE A 112 11.01 15.33 -6.96
N GLU A 113 10.75 16.58 -7.36
CA GLU A 113 9.40 17.17 -7.46
C GLU A 113 8.52 16.44 -8.47
N SER A 114 9.08 16.10 -9.64
CA SER A 114 8.38 15.31 -10.66
C SER A 114 8.03 13.91 -10.14
N ASP A 115 9.01 13.21 -9.58
CA ASP A 115 8.84 11.82 -9.17
C ASP A 115 7.89 11.69 -7.96
N ILE A 116 7.98 12.60 -7.00
CA ILE A 116 7.07 12.60 -5.85
C ILE A 116 5.63 12.91 -6.26
N ALA A 117 5.40 13.77 -7.26
CA ALA A 117 4.07 14.06 -7.77
C ALA A 117 3.42 12.82 -8.42
N ILE A 118 4.18 12.08 -9.23
CA ILE A 118 3.73 10.81 -9.80
C ILE A 118 3.44 9.80 -8.69
N LEU A 119 4.35 9.70 -7.71
CA LEU A 119 4.25 8.74 -6.63
C LEU A 119 3.05 9.00 -5.71
N ALA A 120 2.76 10.27 -5.42
CA ALA A 120 1.59 10.70 -4.68
C ALA A 120 0.29 10.26 -5.37
N LYS A 121 0.15 10.57 -6.66
CA LYS A 121 -1.04 10.23 -7.47
C LYS A 121 -1.25 8.71 -7.59
N ASP A 122 -0.18 7.98 -7.87
CA ASP A 122 -0.21 6.51 -7.95
C ASP A 122 -0.58 5.91 -6.59
N GLY A 123 -0.03 6.47 -5.51
CA GLY A 123 -0.30 6.07 -4.12
C GLY A 123 -1.76 6.23 -3.74
N THR A 124 -2.36 7.40 -4.01
CA THR A 124 -3.79 7.66 -3.73
C THR A 124 -4.69 6.68 -4.48
N THR A 125 -4.40 6.45 -5.76
CA THR A 125 -5.15 5.50 -6.59
C THR A 125 -5.05 4.08 -6.02
N LEU A 126 -3.84 3.65 -5.64
CA LEU A 126 -3.62 2.36 -5.02
C LEU A 126 -4.35 2.19 -3.68
N VAL A 127 -4.37 3.22 -2.83
CA VAL A 127 -5.11 3.19 -1.56
C VAL A 127 -6.60 2.91 -1.80
N ARG A 128 -7.23 3.61 -2.74
CA ARG A 128 -8.65 3.42 -3.09
C ARG A 128 -8.92 2.00 -3.57
N ASP A 129 -8.06 1.48 -4.43
CA ASP A 129 -8.19 0.14 -5.00
C ASP A 129 -7.98 -0.97 -3.96
N PHE A 130 -6.94 -0.86 -3.13
CA PHE A 130 -6.68 -1.81 -2.04
C PHE A 130 -7.77 -1.75 -0.97
N ALA A 131 -8.30 -0.57 -0.64
CA ALA A 131 -9.44 -0.45 0.28
C ALA A 131 -10.69 -1.13 -0.28
N SER A 132 -10.92 -1.04 -1.59
CA SER A 132 -11.99 -1.73 -2.29
C SER A 132 -11.81 -3.25 -2.25
N ALA A 133 -10.61 -3.75 -2.58
CA ALA A 133 -10.28 -5.16 -2.54
C ALA A 133 -10.36 -5.75 -1.13
N ALA A 134 -9.77 -5.09 -0.12
CA ALA A 134 -9.80 -5.53 1.27
C ALA A 134 -11.24 -5.68 1.79
N ARG A 135 -12.14 -4.74 1.45
CA ARG A 135 -13.58 -4.85 1.79
C ARG A 135 -14.23 -6.07 1.14
N ARG A 136 -13.98 -6.33 -0.13
CA ARG A 136 -14.53 -7.51 -0.84
C ARG A 136 -14.02 -8.82 -0.26
N ILE A 137 -12.72 -8.92 0.01
CA ILE A 137 -12.09 -10.10 0.63
C ILE A 137 -12.70 -10.36 2.01
N LYS A 138 -12.84 -9.32 2.84
CA LYS A 138 -13.41 -9.46 4.19
C LYS A 138 -14.85 -9.97 4.20
N LYS A 139 -15.67 -9.66 3.17
CA LYS A 139 -17.04 -10.19 3.05
C LYS A 139 -17.09 -11.70 2.88
N HIS A 140 -16.00 -12.32 2.43
CA HIS A 140 -15.91 -13.78 2.24
C HIS A 140 -15.26 -14.50 3.43
N LYS A 141 -14.89 -13.76 4.49
CA LYS A 141 -14.40 -14.33 5.74
C LYS A 141 -15.59 -14.90 6.51
N LYS A 142 -15.83 -16.21 6.37
CA LYS A 142 -16.69 -16.99 7.28
C LYS A 142 -15.97 -17.24 8.59
#